data_AF-A0A0L7QPZ5-F1
#
_entry.id   AF-A0A0L7QPZ5-F1
#
_cell.length_a   1.000
_cell.length_b   1.000
_cell.length_c   1.000
_cell.angle_alpha   90.00
_cell.angle_beta   90.00
_cell.angle_gamma   90.00
#
_symmetry.space_group_name_H-M   'P 1'
#
loop_
_entity.id
_entity.type
_entity.pdbx_description
1 polymer ?
#
loop_
_entity_poly.entity_id
_entity_poly.type
_entity_poly.pdbx_seq_one_letter_code
_entity_poly.pdbx_strand_id
1 'polypeptide(L)'
;VIENPNISPRQIAHQCNISKSSVLRILHYNKFHPYHLNIHQQISNTDFANRTEFCRWAQRKIQNNNSFLNLVLFSDEATFTNRENVNVHNIHFWAQQNPHWLRQIDHQRQ
;
A
#
# COMPACT_ATOMS: atom_id res chain seq x y z
N VAL A 1 -20.81 6.06 1.87
CA VAL A 1 -19.62 5.16 1.98
C VAL A 1 -19.83 3.82 1.28
N ILE A 2 -21.03 3.23 1.24
CA ILE A 2 -21.24 1.95 0.54
C ILE A 2 -20.96 2.08 -0.97
N GLU A 3 -21.55 3.10 -1.63
CA GLU A 3 -21.35 3.35 -3.07
C GLU A 3 -19.96 3.90 -3.40
N ASN A 4 -19.35 4.66 -2.48
CA ASN A 4 -17.99 5.16 -2.60
C ASN A 4 -17.24 5.00 -1.28
N PRO A 5 -16.49 3.91 -1.11
CA PRO A 5 -15.80 3.60 0.15
C PRO A 5 -14.58 4.48 0.41
N ASN A 6 -14.03 5.14 -0.62
CA ASN A 6 -12.89 6.06 -0.55
C ASN A 6 -13.27 7.49 -0.11
N ILE A 7 -14.56 7.78 0.01
CA ILE A 7 -15.00 9.16 0.27
C ILE A 7 -14.49 9.64 1.64
N SER A 8 -13.88 10.81 1.64
CA SER A 8 -13.35 11.36 2.89
C SER A 8 -14.48 11.78 3.83
N PRO A 9 -14.34 11.63 5.16
CA PRO A 9 -15.33 12.13 6.11
C PRO A 9 -15.60 13.64 5.99
N ARG A 10 -14.63 14.41 5.47
CA ARG A 10 -14.79 15.84 5.18
C ARG A 10 -15.73 16.09 3.99
N GLN A 11 -15.62 15.30 2.92
CA GLN A 11 -16.53 15.38 1.78
C GLN A 11 -17.96 15.00 2.18
N ILE A 12 -18.13 13.93 2.97
CA ILE A 12 -19.46 13.56 3.51
C ILE A 12 -20.02 14.69 4.35
N ALA A 13 -19.22 15.27 5.25
CA ALA A 13 -19.62 16.40 6.09
C ALA A 13 -20.13 17.58 5.27
N HIS A 14 -19.42 17.93 4.19
CA HIS A 14 -19.82 18.99 3.27
C HIS A 14 -21.11 18.65 2.51
N GLN A 15 -21.24 17.43 1.98
CA GLN A 15 -22.43 17.00 1.23
C GLN A 15 -23.68 16.92 2.10
N CYS A 16 -23.54 16.47 3.35
CA CYS A 16 -24.65 16.30 4.29
C CYS A 16 -24.87 17.51 5.19
N ASN A 17 -24.06 18.58 5.06
CA ASN A 17 -24.08 19.78 5.88
C ASN A 17 -24.06 19.49 7.40
N ILE A 18 -23.23 18.54 7.83
CA ILE A 18 -23.04 18.18 9.25
C ILE A 18 -21.55 18.23 9.61
N SER A 19 -21.24 18.29 10.90
CA SER A 19 -19.84 18.28 11.33
C SER A 19 -19.15 16.96 10.99
N LYS A 20 -17.83 17.02 10.71
CA LYS A 20 -16.98 15.84 10.52
C LYS A 20 -17.08 14.86 11.70
N SER A 21 -17.19 15.38 12.93
CA SER A 21 -17.33 14.57 14.14
C SER A 21 -18.64 13.78 14.14
N SER A 22 -19.74 14.37 13.68
CA SER A 22 -21.02 13.67 13.51
C SER A 22 -20.92 12.55 12.47
N VAL A 23 -20.26 12.81 11.33
CA VAL A 23 -19.99 11.77 10.31
C VAL A 23 -19.22 10.59 10.91
N LEU A 24 -18.12 10.85 11.60
CA LEU A 24 -17.31 9.80 12.22
C LEU A 24 -18.10 9.00 13.25
N ARG A 25 -18.91 9.68 14.07
CA ARG A 25 -19.79 9.01 15.05
C ARG A 25 -20.81 8.09 14.36
N ILE A 26 -21.41 8.53 13.27
CA ILE A 26 -22.35 7.73 12.48
C ILE A 26 -21.64 6.51 11.88
N LEU A 27 -20.45 6.69 11.31
CA LEU A 27 -19.67 5.58 10.73
C LEU A 27 -19.33 4.53 11.79
N HIS A 28 -18.83 4.95 12.95
CA HIS A 28 -18.48 4.04 14.04
C HIS A 28 -19.71 3.35 14.63
N TYR A 29 -20.84 4.06 14.75
CA TYR A 29 -22.12 3.47 15.19
C TYR A 29 -22.56 2.33 14.27
N ASN A 30 -22.41 2.52 12.95
CA ASN A 30 -22.69 1.51 11.94
C ASN A 30 -21.55 0.50 11.71
N LYS A 31 -20.56 0.45 12.61
CA LYS A 31 -19.40 -0.47 12.57
C LYS A 31 -18.51 -0.33 11.33
N PHE A 32 -18.50 0.85 10.69
CA PHE A 32 -17.54 1.13 9.62
C PHE A 32 -16.20 1.55 10.22
N HIS A 33 -15.13 0.97 9.69
CA HIS A 33 -13.75 1.22 10.07
C HIS A 33 -12.95 1.69 8.85
N PRO A 34 -11.98 2.60 9.04
CA PRO A 34 -11.05 2.98 7.99
C PRO A 34 -9.96 1.90 7.85
N TYR A 35 -9.80 1.38 6.64
CA TYR A 35 -8.73 0.46 6.27
C TYR A 35 -7.79 1.12 5.27
N HIS A 36 -6.48 0.95 5.44
CA HIS A 36 -5.50 1.44 4.48
C HIS A 36 -5.51 0.58 3.21
N LEU A 37 -5.28 1.22 2.07
CA LEU A 37 -4.98 0.50 0.83
C LEU A 37 -3.61 -0.18 0.96
N ASN A 38 -3.55 -1.48 0.72
CA ASN A 38 -2.28 -2.16 0.53
C ASN A 38 -1.92 -2.14 -0.95
N ILE A 39 -0.83 -1.46 -1.28
CA ILE A 39 -0.28 -1.47 -2.63
C ILE A 39 0.75 -2.59 -2.71
N HIS A 40 0.57 -3.47 -3.67
CA HIS A 40 1.53 -4.52 -3.95
C HIS A 40 2.06 -4.35 -5.36
N GLN A 41 3.36 -4.57 -5.52
CA GLN A 41 3.95 -4.71 -6.84
C GLN A 41 3.28 -5.89 -7.55
N GLN A 42 2.91 -5.70 -8.81
CA GLN A 42 2.47 -6.82 -9.64
C GLN A 42 3.68 -7.74 -9.86
N ILE A 43 3.57 -9.00 -9.44
CA ILE A 43 4.63 -9.99 -9.55
C ILE A 43 4.18 -11.01 -10.60
N SER A 44 4.95 -11.18 -11.68
CA SER A 44 4.69 -12.24 -12.65
C SER A 44 5.15 -13.60 -12.14
N ASN A 45 4.66 -14.68 -12.73
CA ASN A 45 5.14 -16.03 -12.41
C ASN A 45 6.65 -16.19 -12.64
N THR A 46 7.18 -15.50 -13.66
CA THR A 46 8.62 -15.47 -13.96
C THR A 46 9.40 -14.75 -12.86
N ASP A 47 8.89 -13.62 -12.35
CA ASP A 47 9.51 -12.91 -11.23
C ASP A 47 9.57 -13.77 -9.98
N PHE A 48 8.53 -14.56 -9.72
CA PHE A 48 8.52 -15.48 -8.58
C PHE A 48 9.65 -16.52 -8.67
N ALA A 49 9.84 -17.12 -9.85
CA ALA A 49 10.92 -18.07 -10.09
C ALA A 49 12.29 -17.40 -9.92
N ASN A 50 12.50 -16.24 -10.55
CA ASN A 50 13.75 -15.47 -10.48
C ASN A 50 14.10 -15.06 -9.04
N ARG A 51 13.11 -14.59 -8.28
CA ARG A 51 13.29 -14.22 -6.87
C ARG A 51 13.66 -15.43 -6.02
N THR A 52 13.01 -16.57 -6.25
CA THR A 52 13.32 -17.82 -5.53
C THR A 52 14.75 -18.28 -5.81
N GLU A 53 15.17 -18.23 -7.07
CA GLU A 53 16.53 -18.58 -7.47
C GLU A 53 17.56 -17.63 -6.85
N PHE A 54 17.31 -16.32 -6.90
CA PHE A 54 18.14 -15.31 -6.26
C PHE A 54 18.29 -15.57 -4.75
N CYS A 55 17.19 -15.84 -4.04
CA CYS A 55 17.22 -16.15 -2.61
C CYS A 55 18.11 -17.37 -2.31
N ARG A 56 17.98 -18.45 -3.09
CA ARG A 56 18.82 -19.66 -2.95
C ARG A 56 20.29 -19.38 -3.24
N TRP A 57 20.58 -18.55 -4.24
CA TRP A 57 21.95 -18.12 -4.55
C TRP A 57 22.54 -17.27 -3.41
N ALA A 58 21.80 -16.27 -2.92
CA ALA A 58 22.24 -15.36 -1.86
C ALA A 58 22.51 -16.13 -0.56
N GLN A 59 21.63 -17.08 -0.20
CA GLN A 59 21.83 -17.95 0.96
C GLN A 59 23.15 -18.74 0.86
N ARG A 60 23.46 -19.33 -0.30
CA ARG A 60 24.74 -20.04 -0.50
C ARG A 60 25.94 -19.11 -0.38
N LYS A 61 25.86 -17.88 -0.91
CA LYS A 61 26.94 -16.90 -0.77
C LYS A 61 27.20 -16.51 0.68
N ILE A 62 26.14 -16.30 1.45
CA ILE A 62 26.22 -15.98 2.88
C ILE A 62 26.76 -17.17 3.67
N GLN A 63 26.34 -18.40 3.36
CA GLN A 63 26.86 -19.61 4.02
C GLN A 63 28.36 -19.82 3.76
N ASN A 64 28.82 -19.54 2.54
CA ASN A 64 30.23 -19.67 2.18
C ASN A 64 31.10 -18.54 2.78
N ASN A 65 30.52 -17.37 3.03
CA ASN A 65 31.19 -16.24 3.65
C ASN A 65 30.18 -15.42 4.46
N ASN A 66 30.21 -15.56 5.80
CA ASN A 66 29.31 -14.82 6.70
C ASN A 66 29.42 -13.30 6.55
N SER A 67 30.56 -12.78 6.06
CA SER A 67 30.79 -11.35 5.82
C SER A 67 30.44 -10.91 4.40
N PHE A 68 29.84 -11.77 3.58
CA PHE A 68 29.53 -11.49 2.17
C PHE A 68 28.74 -10.18 2.00
N LEU A 69 27.75 -9.92 2.87
CA LEU A 69 26.93 -8.71 2.78
C LEU A 69 27.73 -7.42 3.01
N ASN A 70 28.85 -7.47 3.73
CA ASN A 70 29.72 -6.32 3.93
C ASN A 70 30.49 -5.92 2.66
N LEU A 71 30.53 -6.83 1.67
CA LEU A 71 31.15 -6.59 0.36
C LEU A 71 30.12 -6.10 -0.67
N VAL A 72 28.83 -6.05 -0.31
CA VAL A 72 27.76 -5.60 -1.20
C VAL A 72 27.41 -4.16 -0.87
N LEU A 73 27.58 -3.28 -1.85
CA LEU A 73 27.06 -1.92 -1.79
C LEU A 73 25.73 -1.88 -2.54
N PHE A 74 24.63 -1.69 -1.81
CA PHE A 74 23.32 -1.47 -2.41
C PHE A 74 23.17 -0.01 -2.84
N SER A 75 22.60 0.19 -4.03
CA SER A 75 22.25 1.50 -4.56
C SER A 75 20.84 1.43 -5.15
N ASP A 76 20.09 2.51 -5.03
CA ASP A 76 18.77 2.66 -5.65
C ASP A 76 18.55 4.13 -6.03
N GLU A 77 17.64 4.37 -6.95
CA GLU A 77 17.22 5.71 -7.36
C GLU A 77 15.83 6.02 -6.78
N ALA A 78 15.69 7.21 -6.20
CA ALA A 78 14.41 7.68 -5.69
C ALA A 78 13.96 8.93 -6.45
N THR A 79 12.73 8.91 -6.96
CA THR A 79 12.13 10.09 -7.60
C THR A 79 11.34 10.91 -6.57
N PHE A 80 11.67 12.19 -6.45
CA PHE A 80 10.91 13.16 -5.65
C PHE A 80 10.20 14.14 -6.58
N THR A 81 8.87 14.23 -6.48
CA THR A 81 8.07 15.16 -7.29
C THR A 81 7.34 16.14 -6.38
N ASN A 82 7.34 17.43 -6.73
CA ASN A 82 6.51 18.45 -6.05
C ASN A 82 5.04 18.45 -6.52
N ARG A 83 4.72 17.64 -7.53
CA ARG A 83 3.35 17.44 -8.01
C ARG A 83 2.63 16.59 -6.98
N GLU A 84 1.38 16.95 -6.67
CA GLU A 84 0.49 16.23 -5.76
C GLU A 84 0.16 14.84 -6.30
N ASN A 85 1.14 13.94 -6.36
CA ASN A 85 0.83 12.53 -6.43
C ASN A 85 0.11 12.19 -5.13
N VAL A 86 -1.05 11.55 -5.27
CA VAL A 86 -1.86 11.10 -4.14
C VAL A 86 -0.96 10.28 -3.24
N ASN A 87 -0.67 10.81 -2.04
CA ASN A 87 0.07 10.05 -1.05
C ASN A 87 -0.77 8.82 -0.73
N VAL A 88 -0.27 7.68 -1.19
CA VAL A 88 -0.97 6.40 -1.07
C VAL A 88 -1.26 6.01 0.37
N HIS A 89 -0.48 6.53 1.32
CA HIS A 89 -0.73 6.38 2.76
C HIS A 89 -2.03 7.06 3.21
N ASN A 90 -2.51 8.07 2.48
CA ASN A 90 -3.76 8.76 2.80
C ASN A 90 -5.00 8.09 2.17
N ILE A 91 -4.81 7.00 1.42
CA ILE A 91 -5.92 6.27 0.80
C ILE A 91 -6.51 5.30 1.84
N HIS A 92 -7.67 5.68 2.37
CA HIS A 92 -8.45 4.86 3.27
C HIS A 92 -9.80 4.51 2.67
N PHE A 93 -10.27 3.32 3.02
CA PHE A 93 -11.61 2.89 2.71
C PHE A 93 -12.42 2.61 3.96
N TRP A 94 -13.68 3.04 3.96
CA TRP A 94 -14.63 2.72 5.02
C TRP A 94 -15.37 1.43 4.71
N ALA A 95 -15.18 0.39 5.53
CA ALA A 95 -15.90 -0.87 5.41
C ALA A 95 -16.23 -1.44 6.80
N GLN A 96 -17.24 -2.31 6.89
CA GLN A 96 -17.59 -2.98 8.15
C GLN A 96 -16.65 -4.16 8.46
N GLN A 97 -16.12 -4.80 7.42
CA GLN A 97 -15.12 -5.84 7.50
C GLN A 97 -13.95 -5.45 6.62
N ASN A 98 -12.75 -5.93 6.95
CA ASN A 98 -11.56 -5.64 6.16
C ASN A 98 -11.74 -6.26 4.76
N PRO A 99 -11.83 -5.47 3.68
CA PRO A 99 -11.99 -6.00 2.33
C PRO A 99 -10.69 -6.61 1.80
N HIS A 100 -9.58 -6.49 2.54
CA HIS A 100 -8.23 -6.86 2.10
C HIS A 100 -7.93 -6.27 0.71
N TRP A 101 -8.30 -5.00 0.51
CA TRP A 101 -8.14 -4.38 -0.80
C TRP A 101 -6.68 -4.24 -1.16
N LEU A 102 -6.32 -4.91 -2.25
CA LEU A 102 -5.01 -4.90 -2.87
C LEU A 102 -5.12 -4.13 -4.17
N ARG A 103 -4.31 -3.08 -4.32
CA ARG A 103 -4.08 -2.48 -5.63
C ARG A 103 -2.73 -2.95 -6.14
N GLN A 104 -2.75 -3.65 -7.26
CA GLN A 104 -1.54 -3.90 -8.02
C GLN A 104 -1.13 -2.62 -8.75
N ILE A 105 0.13 -2.26 -8.65
CA ILE A 105 0.70 -1.17 -9.45
C ILE A 105 1.82 -1.74 -10.30
N ASP A 106 1.67 -1.56 -11.61
CA ASP A 106 2.71 -1.85 -12.60
C ASP A 106 3.72 -0.70 -12.58
N HIS A 107 4.77 -0.84 -11.78
CA HIS A 107 5.91 0.08 -11.80
C HIS A 107 6.98 -0.34 -12.82
N GLN A 108 6.81 -1.48 -13.51
CA GLN A 108 7.84 -2.08 -14.38
C GLN A 108 7.67 -1.77 -15.87
N ARG A 109 6.61 -1.06 -16.28
CA ARG A 109 6.39 -0.66 -17.68
C ARG A 109 6.37 0.86 -17.78
N GLN A 110 7.54 1.47 -17.71
CA GLN A 110 7.80 2.82 -18.19
C GLN A 110 8.76 2.74 -19.37
#